data_AF-A0A946J4I0-F1
#
_entry.id   AF-A0A946J4I0-F1
#
_cell.length_a   1.000
_cell.length_b   1.000
_cell.length_c   1.000
_cell.angle_alpha   90.00
_cell.angle_beta   90.00
_cell.angle_gamma   90.00
#
_symmetry.space_group_name_H-M   'P 1'
#
loop_
_entity.id
_entity.type
_entity.pdbx_description
1 polymer ?
#
loop_
_entity_poly.entity_id
_entity_poly.type
_entity_poly.pdbx_seq_one_letter_code
_entity_poly.pdbx_strand_id
1 'polypeptide(L)'
;MTISGYISDPKVSFPNRNRQSLFVNKRVIKSNLIYKAISDAYNRFIPHSMFPAYVLNLEIDPTQVDVNVHPRKMELRFASEQNIFRAVYHAIQDKLDKVSLISNNSSSDNTITEQYNSFSSHVNTTNTSNNT
;
A
#
# COMPACT_ATOMS: atom_id res chain seq x y z
N MET A 1 -3.23 19.29 5.22
CA MET A 1 -2.57 18.09 4.69
C MET A 1 -3.64 17.18 4.15
N THR A 2 -3.47 16.66 2.94
CA THR A 2 -4.38 15.68 2.34
C THR A 2 -3.62 14.40 2.07
N ILE A 3 -4.23 13.24 2.38
CA ILE A 3 -3.66 11.92 2.15
C ILE A 3 -4.58 11.20 1.16
N SER A 4 -4.03 10.76 0.04
CA SER A 4 -4.76 10.00 -0.97
C SER A 4 -3.93 8.81 -1.45
N GLY A 5 -4.60 7.82 -2.04
CA GLY A 5 -3.95 6.65 -2.61
C GLY A 5 -4.59 5.33 -2.21
N TYR A 6 -3.81 4.26 -2.30
CA TYR A 6 -4.25 2.89 -2.08
C TYR A 6 -3.33 2.17 -1.10
N ILE A 7 -3.94 1.29 -0.32
CA ILE A 7 -3.26 0.42 0.64
C ILE A 7 -3.79 -1.01 0.44
N SER A 8 -2.96 -2.01 0.68
CA SER A 8 -3.37 -3.41 0.54
C SER A 8 -4.28 -3.85 1.68
N ASP A 9 -5.20 -4.75 1.37
CA ASP A 9 -5.92 -5.52 2.39
C ASP A 9 -4.89 -6.24 3.28
N PRO A 10 -5.05 -6.26 4.62
CA PRO A 10 -4.15 -7.02 5.50
C PRO A 10 -3.98 -8.51 5.13
N LYS A 11 -4.99 -9.13 4.51
CA LYS A 11 -4.92 -10.50 4.01
C LYS A 11 -3.90 -10.66 2.87
N VAL A 12 -3.54 -9.56 2.20
CA VAL A 12 -2.56 -9.49 1.11
C VAL A 12 -1.34 -8.71 1.59
N SER A 13 -0.33 -9.44 2.06
CA SER A 13 0.94 -8.89 2.53
C SER A 13 2.14 -9.61 1.89
N PHE A 14 3.31 -8.98 1.91
CA PHE A 14 4.49 -9.41 1.14
C PHE A 14 5.73 -9.56 2.01
N PRO A 15 6.67 -10.47 1.68
CA PRO A 15 7.91 -10.66 2.44
C PRO A 15 8.95 -9.56 2.21
N ASN A 16 8.70 -8.63 1.27
CA ASN A 16 9.60 -7.52 0.96
C ASN A 16 8.83 -6.20 0.75
N ARG A 17 9.57 -5.09 0.72
CA ARG A 17 9.02 -3.73 0.65
C ARG A 17 8.94 -3.18 -0.78
N ASN A 18 9.09 -4.01 -1.82
CA ASN A 18 9.19 -3.54 -3.20
C ASN A 18 7.89 -2.91 -3.73
N ARG A 19 6.76 -3.10 -3.02
CA ARG A 19 5.43 -2.60 -3.37
C ARG A 19 5.02 -1.39 -2.53
N GLN A 20 5.99 -0.60 -2.09
CA GLN A 20 5.80 0.56 -1.24
C GLN A 20 6.23 1.82 -1.97
N SER A 21 5.27 2.64 -2.37
CA SER A 21 5.52 3.90 -3.07
C SER A 21 4.89 5.05 -2.30
N LEU A 22 5.72 6.03 -1.96
CA LEU A 22 5.32 7.22 -1.24
C LEU A 22 5.65 8.45 -2.09
N PHE A 23 4.64 9.31 -2.24
CA PHE A 23 4.74 10.58 -2.91
C PHE A 23 4.44 11.70 -1.93
N VAL A 24 5.21 12.78 -2.00
CA VAL A 24 4.87 14.04 -1.34
C VAL A 24 4.92 15.14 -2.38
N ASN A 25 3.82 15.86 -2.55
CA ASN A 25 3.67 16.90 -3.58
C ASN A 25 4.13 16.40 -4.97
N LYS A 26 3.67 15.21 -5.36
CA LYS A 26 3.95 14.54 -6.65
C LYS A 26 5.40 14.08 -6.87
N ARG A 27 6.26 14.12 -5.86
CA ARG A 27 7.64 13.59 -5.94
C ARG A 27 7.76 12.29 -5.16
N VAL A 28 8.51 11.33 -5.68
CA VAL A 28 8.81 10.08 -4.98
C VAL A 28 9.76 10.39 -3.81
N ILE A 29 9.36 10.02 -2.60
CA ILE A 29 10.11 10.30 -1.37
C ILE A 29 10.37 9.00 -0.60
N LYS A 30 11.54 8.94 0.04
CA LYS A 30 11.83 7.94 1.08
C LYS A 30 11.78 8.63 2.43
N SER A 31 10.90 8.17 3.33
CA SER A 31 10.74 8.77 4.66
C SER A 31 10.55 7.67 5.71
N ASN A 32 11.54 7.50 6.58
CA ASN A 32 11.47 6.53 7.68
C ASN A 32 10.32 6.83 8.64
N LEU A 33 10.01 8.10 8.86
CA LEU A 33 8.88 8.55 9.68
C LEU A 33 7.55 7.98 9.16
N ILE A 34 7.28 8.17 7.87
CA ILE A 34 6.04 7.71 7.24
C ILE A 34 6.02 6.18 7.15
N TYR A 35 7.16 5.55 6.84
CA TYR A 35 7.27 4.09 6.85
C TYR A 35 6.95 3.50 8.22
N LYS A 36 7.43 4.13 9.30
CA LYS A 36 7.14 3.71 10.66
C LYS A 36 5.65 3.90 10.99
N ALA A 37 5.06 5.04 10.62
CA ALA A 37 3.63 5.29 10.82
C ALA A 37 2.74 4.23 10.14
N ILE A 38 3.04 3.90 8.87
CA ILE A 38 2.32 2.86 8.12
C ILE A 38 2.52 1.49 8.79
N SER A 39 3.77 1.14 9.12
CA SER A 39 4.08 -0.14 9.75
C SER A 39 3.36 -0.31 11.09
N ASP A 40 3.29 0.75 11.90
CA ASP A 40 2.64 0.71 13.21
C ASP A 40 1.12 0.61 13.08
N ALA A 41 0.51 1.27 12.09
CA ALA A 41 -0.91 1.12 11.80
C ALA A 41 -1.27 -0.31 11.37
N TYR A 42 -0.36 -0.97 10.63
CA TYR A 42 -0.55 -2.35 10.17
C TYR A 42 -0.18 -3.42 11.20
N ASN A 43 0.53 -3.08 12.29
CA ASN A 43 1.17 -4.08 13.17
C ASN A 43 0.18 -5.07 13.83
N ARG A 44 -1.09 -4.69 13.98
CA ARG A 44 -2.14 -5.58 14.53
C ARG A 44 -2.84 -6.44 13.47
N PHE A 45 -2.58 -6.18 12.19
CA PHE A 45 -3.31 -6.78 11.08
C PHE A 45 -2.45 -7.72 10.23
N ILE A 46 -1.12 -7.55 10.24
CA ILE A 46 -0.18 -8.37 9.47
C ILE A 46 0.93 -8.95 10.36
N PRO A 47 1.55 -10.08 9.98
CA PRO A 47 2.70 -10.62 10.71
C PRO A 47 3.91 -9.66 10.69
N HIS A 48 4.73 -9.71 11.74
CA HIS A 48 5.88 -8.82 11.93
C HIS A 48 6.95 -8.92 10.81
N SER A 49 7.01 -10.04 10.08
CA SER A 49 7.94 -10.27 8.96
C SER A 49 7.36 -9.92 7.59
N MET A 50 6.12 -9.40 7.55
CA MET A 50 5.40 -9.05 6.33
C MET A 50 5.24 -7.54 6.20
N PHE A 51 5.01 -7.11 4.96
CA PHE A 51 4.87 -5.71 4.59
C PHE A 51 3.59 -5.48 3.79
N PRO A 52 2.87 -4.37 4.06
CA PRO A 52 1.74 -3.99 3.21
C PRO A 52 2.27 -3.43 1.88
N ALA A 53 1.47 -3.57 0.83
CA ALA A 53 1.65 -2.80 -0.38
C ALA A 53 0.88 -1.49 -0.26
N TYR A 54 1.45 -0.40 -0.75
CA TYR A 54 0.77 0.89 -0.78
C TYR A 54 1.32 1.81 -1.87
N VAL A 55 0.46 2.70 -2.33
CA VAL A 55 0.78 3.84 -3.17
C VAL A 55 0.09 5.04 -2.52
N LEU A 56 0.84 5.90 -1.84
CA LEU A 56 0.29 7.04 -1.10
C LEU A 56 0.84 8.35 -1.64
N ASN A 57 -0.03 9.34 -1.79
CA ASN A 57 0.31 10.72 -2.09
C ASN A 57 -0.11 11.63 -0.94
N LEU A 58 0.85 12.35 -0.41
CA LEU A 58 0.66 13.34 0.65
C LEU A 58 0.79 14.73 0.03
N GLU A 59 -0.27 15.52 0.14
CA GLU A 59 -0.26 16.93 -0.22
C GLU A 59 -0.09 17.74 1.06
N ILE A 60 1.04 18.44 1.15
CA ILE A 60 1.44 19.23 2.30
C ILE A 60 1.87 20.59 1.80
N ASP A 61 1.52 21.64 2.55
CA ASP A 61 2.00 22.99 2.29
C ASP A 61 3.54 22.98 2.16
N PRO A 62 4.11 23.44 1.02
CA PRO A 62 5.55 23.48 0.82
C PRO A 62 6.31 24.27 1.90
N THR A 63 5.67 25.23 2.57
CA THR A 63 6.29 25.97 3.68
C THR A 63 6.51 25.11 4.94
N GLN A 64 5.80 23.99 5.05
CA GLN A 64 5.89 23.06 6.18
C GLN A 64 6.86 21.89 5.90
N VAL A 65 7.53 21.91 4.75
CA VAL A 65 8.34 20.79 4.25
C VAL A 65 9.64 21.32 3.68
N ASP A 66 10.76 20.92 4.28
CA ASP A 66 12.08 21.16 3.74
C ASP A 66 12.50 19.94 2.91
N VAL A 67 12.61 20.14 1.58
CA VAL A 67 12.98 19.10 0.63
C VAL A 67 14.47 19.22 0.34
N ASN A 68 15.28 18.32 0.91
CA ASN A 68 16.68 18.21 0.51
C ASN A 68 16.80 17.26 -0.69
N VAL A 69 16.89 17.84 -1.89
CA VAL A 69 16.90 17.12 -3.17
C VAL A 69 18.35 16.89 -3.62
N HIS A 70 18.97 15.80 -3.16
CA HIS A 70 20.22 15.33 -3.77
C HIS A 70 19.90 14.41 -4.96
N PRO A 71 20.67 14.42 -6.07
CA PRO A 71 20.38 13.62 -7.28
C PRO A 71 20.24 12.11 -7.05
N ARG A 72 20.82 11.58 -5.96
CA ARG A 72 20.76 10.15 -5.60
C ARG A 72 19.88 9.83 -4.39
N LYS A 73 19.44 10.85 -3.62
CA LYS A 73 18.65 10.67 -2.40
C LYS A 73 17.78 11.92 -2.19
N MET A 74 16.48 11.74 -2.33
CA MET A 74 15.50 12.74 -1.91
C MET A 74 15.11 12.45 -0.47
N GLU A 75 15.59 13.28 0.45
CA GLU A 75 15.25 13.20 1.87
C GLU A 75 14.38 14.40 2.24
N LEU A 76 13.28 14.12 2.94
CA LEU A 76 12.26 15.10 3.26
C LEU A 76 12.24 15.33 4.76
N ARG A 77 12.38 16.58 5.19
CA ARG A 77 12.23 16.98 6.59
C ARG A 77 10.91 17.73 6.75
N PHE A 78 10.09 17.28 7.70
CA PHE A 78 8.83 17.93 8.00
C PHE A 78 9.02 18.93 9.15
N ALA A 79 8.35 20.08 9.08
CA ALA A 79 8.35 21.06 10.18
C ALA A 79 7.74 20.46 11.47
N SER A 80 6.76 19.57 11.33
CA SER A 80 6.13 18.87 12.45
C SER A 80 6.00 17.37 12.17
N GLU A 81 7.09 16.63 12.38
CA GLU A 81 7.13 15.17 12.15
C GLU A 81 6.07 14.41 12.96
N GLN A 82 5.80 14.82 14.20
CA GLN A 82 4.81 14.15 15.03
C GLN A 82 3.38 14.29 14.48
N ASN A 83 3.03 15.44 13.93
CA ASN A 83 1.73 15.65 13.31
C ASN A 83 1.58 14.83 12.04
N ILE A 84 2.62 14.76 11.20
CA ILE A 84 2.64 13.93 9.99
C ILE A 84 2.50 12.45 10.34
N PHE A 85 3.25 11.99 11.35
CA PHE A 85 3.17 10.61 11.83
C PHE A 85 1.74 10.24 12.25
N ARG A 86 1.14 11.05 13.13
CA ARG A 86 -0.22 10.81 13.65
C ARG A 86 -1.25 10.85 12.53
N ALA A 87 -1.15 11.81 11.61
CA ALA A 87 -2.07 11.94 10.49
C ALA A 87 -2.05 10.69 9.60
N VAL A 88 -0.86 10.21 9.22
CA VAL A 88 -0.71 8.99 8.41
C VAL A 88 -1.19 7.75 9.16
N TYR A 89 -0.77 7.61 10.43
CA TYR A 89 -1.15 6.47 11.26
C TYR A 89 -2.68 6.35 11.37
N HIS A 90 -3.36 7.42 11.78
CA HIS A 90 -4.81 7.39 11.98
C HIS A 90 -5.58 7.22 10.67
N ALA A 91 -5.15 7.85 9.58
CA ALA A 91 -5.81 7.69 8.27
C ALA A 91 -5.82 6.22 7.80
N ILE A 92 -4.73 5.49 8.04
CA ILE A 92 -4.63 4.07 7.68
C ILE A 92 -5.39 3.21 8.67
N GLN A 93 -5.22 3.46 9.98
CA GLN A 93 -5.88 2.71 11.03
C GLN A 93 -7.40 2.76 10.88
N ASP A 94 -7.98 3.95 10.68
CA ASP A 94 -9.42 4.14 10.49
C ASP A 94 -9.94 3.39 9.24
N LYS A 95 -9.12 3.27 8.20
CA LYS A 95 -9.48 2.53 6.98
C LYS A 95 -9.44 1.02 7.23
N LEU A 96 -8.41 0.52 7.91
CA LEU A 96 -8.27 -0.91 8.22
C LEU A 96 -9.36 -1.40 9.18
N ASP A 97 -9.70 -0.59 10.19
CA ASP A 97 -10.78 -0.90 11.13
C ASP A 97 -12.12 -1.03 10.39
N LYS A 98 -12.44 -0.11 9.48
CA LYS A 98 -13.66 -0.19 8.65
C LYS A 98 -13.69 -1.44 7.78
N VAL A 99 -12.57 -1.83 7.17
CA VAL A 99 -12.49 -3.04 6.33
C VAL A 99 -12.68 -4.31 7.18
N SER A 100 -12.07 -4.36 8.38
CA SER A 100 -12.24 -5.48 9.29
C SER A 100 -13.69 -5.65 9.73
N LEU A 101 -14.38 -4.55 10.06
CA LEU A 101 -15.81 -4.57 10.43
C LEU A 101 -16.68 -5.12 9.29
N ILE A 102 -16.41 -4.72 8.04
CA ILE A 102 -17.14 -5.22 6.87
C ILE A 102 -16.87 -6.70 6.64
N SER A 103 -15.60 -7.14 6.71
CA SER A 103 -15.22 -8.54 6.48
C SER A 103 -15.82 -9.50 7.50
N ASN A 104 -16.07 -9.06 8.74
CA ASN A 104 -16.69 -9.91 9.77
C ASN A 104 -18.19 -10.11 9.47
N ASN A 105 -18.86 -9.08 8.95
CA ASN A 105 -20.29 -9.11 8.62
C ASN A 105 -20.59 -9.85 7.30
N SER A 106 -19.58 -10.04 6.45
CA SER A 106 -19.68 -10.75 5.17
C SER A 106 -19.25 -12.22 5.25
N SER A 107 -19.22 -12.83 6.45
CA SER A 107 -18.88 -14.25 6.64
C SER A 107 -19.94 -15.23 6.11
N SER A 108 -20.79 -14.79 5.20
CA SER A 108 -21.73 -15.58 4.41
C SER A 108 -21.71 -14.98 3.01
N ASP A 109 -20.73 -15.36 2.19
CA ASP A 109 -20.90 -15.52 0.74
C ASP A 109 -19.62 -16.06 0.08
N ASN A 110 -19.69 -17.33 -0.30
CA ASN A 110 -18.71 -18.03 -1.12
C ASN A 110 -18.91 -17.64 -2.59
N THR A 111 -18.33 -16.54 -3.07
CA THR A 111 -18.49 -16.12 -4.49
C THR A 111 -17.19 -15.99 -5.29
N ILE A 112 -16.01 -16.17 -4.67
CA ILE A 112 -14.74 -15.92 -5.37
C ILE A 112 -14.33 -17.11 -6.27
N THR A 113 -14.79 -18.34 -6.00
CA THR A 113 -14.35 -19.53 -6.75
C THR A 113 -14.89 -19.59 -8.19
N GLU A 114 -16.02 -18.95 -8.50
CA GLU A 114 -16.66 -19.07 -9.82
C GLU A 114 -16.07 -18.13 -10.89
N GLN A 115 -15.44 -17.02 -10.50
CA GLN A 115 -14.84 -16.06 -11.44
C GLN A 115 -13.47 -16.49 -11.99
N TYR A 116 -12.72 -17.35 -11.29
CA TYR A 116 -11.40 -17.79 -11.75
C TYR A 116 -11.47 -18.86 -12.85
N ASN A 117 -12.53 -19.67 -12.84
CA ASN A 117 -12.78 -20.70 -13.85
C ASN A 117 -13.26 -20.12 -15.19
N SER A 118 -13.81 -18.90 -15.20
CA SER A 118 -14.32 -18.26 -16.42
C SER A 118 -13.24 -17.56 -17.26
N PHE A 119 -12.06 -17.29 -16.70
CA PHE A 119 -10.93 -16.66 -17.42
C PHE A 119 -9.90 -17.64 -17.99
N SER A 120 -9.95 -18.93 -17.62
CA SER A 120 -8.91 -19.91 -17.97
C SER A 120 -9.16 -20.69 -19.28
N SER A 121 -10.18 -20.33 -20.07
CA SER A 121 -10.59 -21.13 -21.25
C SER A 121 -9.94 -20.74 -22.59
N HIS A 122 -8.97 -19.82 -22.64
CA HIS A 122 -8.35 -19.42 -23.91
C HIS A 122 -6.82 -19.41 -23.85
N VAL A 123 -6.22 -20.60 -23.90
CA VAL A 123 -4.90 -20.80 -24.52
C VAL A 123 -5.06 -21.92 -25.55
N ASN A 124 -5.29 -21.53 -26.81
CA ASN A 124 -5.19 -22.45 -27.94
C ASN A 124 -3.71 -22.74 -28.17
N THR A 125 -3.21 -23.87 -27.67
CA THR A 125 -1.94 -24.45 -28.08
C THR A 125 -2.10 -25.00 -29.50
N THR A 126 -1.58 -24.32 -30.51
CA THR A 126 -1.39 -24.94 -31.82
C THR A 126 -0.26 -25.96 -31.72
N ASN A 127 -0.65 -27.24 -31.72
CA ASN A 127 0.22 -28.38 -31.96
C ASN A 127 0.92 -28.22 -33.32
N THR A 128 2.23 -28.00 -33.32
CA THR A 128 3.06 -28.33 -34.48
C THR A 128 3.49 -29.78 -34.33
N SER A 129 2.76 -30.66 -34.99
CA SER A 129 3.15 -32.06 -35.17
C SER A 129 4.41 -32.14 -36.02
N ASN A 130 5.40 -32.86 -35.49
CA ASN A 130 6.45 -33.48 -36.29
C ASN A 130 5.82 -34.46 -37.29
N ASN A 131 6.16 -34.34 -38.57
CA ASN A 131 6.18 -35.49 -39.47
C ASN A 131 7.17 -35.28 -40.63
N THR A 132 7.99 -36.33 -40.81
CA THR A 132 9.09 -36.60 -41.77
C THR A 132 10.37 -35.79 -41.65
#